data_AF-A0A2H0ZB87-F1
#
_entry.id   AF-A0A2H0ZB87-F1
#
_cell.length_a   1.000
_cell.length_b   1.000
_cell.length_c   1.000
_cell.angle_alpha   90.00
_cell.angle_beta   90.00
_cell.angle_gamma   90.00
#
_symmetry.space_group_name_H-M   'P 1'
#
loop_
_entity.id
_entity.type
_entity.pdbx_description
1 polymer ?
#
loop_
_entity_poly.entity_id
_entity_poly.type
_entity_poly.pdbx_seq_one_letter_code
_entity_poly.pdbx_strand_id
1 'polypeptide(L)'
;MGIFGNAFKLPQKTPLTEQEKAFLLKVCGEIKKRKLSDIAGIIAEGTKPVHNLTSQAVIFGMPFLNCVFKKEDVDRLVSILQNPAALDFFKDNLV
;
A
#
# COMPACT_ATOMS: atom_id res chain seq x y z
N MET A 1 20.54 5.88 -32.01
CA MET A 1 19.40 5.98 -31.09
C MET A 1 19.83 5.42 -29.74
N GLY A 2 19.90 6.26 -28.71
CA GLY A 2 20.57 5.93 -27.45
C GLY A 2 19.77 5.01 -26.54
N ILE A 3 20.48 4.12 -25.87
CA ILE A 3 20.11 3.25 -24.73
C ILE A 3 19.36 3.94 -23.57
N PHE A 4 19.19 5.27 -23.62
CA PHE A 4 18.53 6.10 -22.60
C PHE A 4 17.02 6.35 -22.85
N GLY A 5 16.44 5.85 -23.94
CA GLY A 5 15.02 6.09 -24.28
C GLY A 5 13.99 5.57 -23.25
N ASN A 6 14.41 4.66 -22.35
CA ASN A 6 13.59 4.15 -21.26
C ASN A 6 13.91 4.78 -19.88
N ALA A 7 15.00 5.55 -19.76
CA ALA A 7 15.46 6.09 -18.46
C ALA A 7 14.53 7.19 -17.89
N PHE A 8 13.74 7.83 -18.75
CA PHE A 8 12.80 8.91 -18.38
C PHE A 8 11.33 8.50 -18.48
N LYS A 9 11.04 7.22 -18.66
CA LYS A 9 9.64 6.75 -18.63
C LYS A 9 9.17 6.76 -17.18
N LEU A 10 8.34 7.74 -16.84
CA LEU A 10 7.62 7.73 -15.58
C LEU A 10 6.76 6.45 -15.54
N PRO A 11 6.79 5.68 -14.44
CA PRO A 11 5.91 4.53 -14.30
C PRO A 11 4.47 5.03 -14.42
N GLN A 12 3.75 4.50 -15.41
CA GLN A 12 2.35 4.87 -15.60
C GLN A 12 1.57 4.41 -14.37
N LYS A 13 0.71 5.29 -13.85
CA LYS A 13 -0.21 4.94 -12.77
C LYS A 13 -1.17 3.88 -13.29
N THR A 14 -0.98 2.63 -12.90
CA THR A 14 -1.94 1.57 -13.20
C THR A 14 -3.27 1.92 -12.52
N PRO A 15 -4.39 1.95 -13.26
CA PRO A 15 -5.69 2.20 -12.65
C PRO A 15 -6.03 1.07 -11.67
N LEU A 16 -6.55 1.44 -10.50
CA LEU A 16 -6.90 0.50 -9.44
C LEU A 16 -8.17 -0.28 -9.81
N THR A 17 -8.10 -1.61 -9.78
CA THR A 17 -9.24 -2.47 -10.10
C THR A 17 -10.28 -2.48 -8.97
N GLU A 18 -11.53 -2.78 -9.29
CA GLU A 18 -12.61 -2.90 -8.29
C GLU A 18 -12.34 -3.98 -7.24
N GLN A 19 -11.66 -5.07 -7.63
CA GLN A 19 -11.27 -6.14 -6.70
C GLN A 19 -10.21 -5.67 -5.69
N GLU A 20 -9.24 -4.86 -6.13
CA GLU A 20 -8.22 -4.29 -5.25
C GLU A 20 -8.82 -3.24 -4.30
N LYS A 21 -9.74 -2.41 -4.77
CA LYS A 21 -10.49 -1.47 -3.93
C LYS A 21 -11.25 -2.19 -2.82
N ALA A 22 -12.00 -3.25 -3.17
CA ALA A 22 -12.74 -4.04 -2.20
C ALA A 22 -11.83 -4.68 -1.14
N PHE A 23 -10.65 -5.18 -1.57
CA PHE A 23 -9.65 -5.72 -0.67
C PHE A 23 -9.10 -4.65 0.28
N LEU A 24 -8.71 -3.48 -0.23
CA LEU A 24 -8.21 -2.37 0.59
C LEU A 24 -9.25 -1.87 1.60
N LEU A 25 -10.52 -1.77 1.20
CA LEU A 25 -11.61 -1.39 2.10
C LEU A 25 -11.79 -2.41 3.24
N LYS A 26 -11.68 -3.72 2.94
CA LYS A 26 -11.72 -4.77 3.96
C LYS A 26 -10.58 -4.62 4.96
N VAL A 27 -9.37 -4.34 4.47
CA VAL A 27 -8.18 -4.10 5.32
C VAL A 27 -8.37 -2.85 6.17
N CYS A 28 -8.84 -1.73 5.60
CA CYS A 28 -9.14 -0.51 6.36
C CYS A 28 -10.19 -0.75 7.45
N GLY A 29 -11.24 -1.53 7.16
CA GLY A 29 -12.25 -1.90 8.14
C GLY A 29 -11.67 -2.68 9.32
N GLU A 30 -10.77 -3.62 9.05
CA GLU A 30 -10.08 -4.40 10.09
C GLU A 30 -9.09 -3.56 10.92
N ILE A 31 -8.44 -2.56 10.32
CA ILE A 31 -7.58 -1.59 11.01
C ILE A 31 -8.41 -0.68 11.93
N LYS A 32 -9.53 -0.15 11.41
CA LYS A 32 -10.47 0.72 12.15
C LYS A 32 -11.07 0.01 13.35
N LYS A 33 -11.52 -1.25 13.18
CA LYS A 33 -12.04 -2.08 14.30
C LYS A 33 -11.05 -2.23 15.45
N ARG A 34 -9.75 -2.22 15.16
CA ARG A 34 -8.68 -2.40 16.14
C ARG A 34 -8.12 -1.08 16.67
N LYS A 35 -8.68 0.07 16.26
CA LYS A 35 -8.20 1.42 16.61
C LYS A 35 -6.72 1.63 16.23
N LEU A 36 -6.30 1.05 15.11
CA LEU A 36 -4.93 1.16 14.60
C LEU A 36 -4.79 2.20 13.46
N SER A 37 -5.84 3.00 13.22
CA SER A 37 -5.87 3.97 12.12
C SER A 37 -4.74 4.99 12.18
N ASP A 38 -4.46 5.57 13.36
CA ASP A 38 -3.41 6.58 13.49
C ASP A 38 -2.02 6.02 13.16
N ILE A 39 -1.73 4.81 13.64
CA ILE A 39 -0.47 4.11 13.39
C ILE A 39 -0.33 3.78 11.89
N ALA A 40 -1.38 3.24 11.28
CA ALA A 40 -1.37 2.91 9.86
C ALA A 40 -1.29 4.17 8.97
N GLY A 41 -1.89 5.29 9.39
CA GLY A 41 -1.77 6.58 8.72
C GLY A 41 -0.34 7.13 8.72
N ILE A 42 0.33 7.10 9.89
CA ILE A 42 1.73 7.52 10.04
C ILE A 42 2.66 6.68 9.14
N ILE A 43 2.46 5.36 9.12
CA ILE A 43 3.24 4.44 8.27
C ILE A 43 2.98 4.74 6.78
N ALA A 44 1.72 4.94 6.39
CA ALA A 44 1.35 5.27 5.02
C ALA A 44 1.88 6.66 4.58
N GLU A 45 2.05 7.61 5.50
CA GLU A 45 2.65 8.91 5.20
C GLU A 45 4.17 8.87 5.10
N GLY A 46 4.83 8.17 6.00
CA GLY A 46 6.29 8.00 5.99
C GLY A 46 6.80 7.30 4.73
N THR A 47 5.93 6.59 4.02
CA THR A 47 6.28 5.85 2.80
C THR A 47 6.08 6.61 1.51
N LYS A 48 5.35 7.73 1.54
CA LYS A 48 5.04 8.54 0.35
C LYS A 48 6.27 9.07 -0.41
N PRO A 49 7.38 9.50 0.23
CA PRO A 49 8.55 10.01 -0.50
C PRO A 49 9.36 8.91 -1.19
N VAL A 50 9.14 7.64 -0.84
CA VAL A 50 10.03 6.57 -1.24
C VAL A 50 9.23 5.34 -1.63
N HIS A 51 8.78 5.29 -2.90
CA HIS A 51 7.94 4.20 -3.40
C HIS A 51 8.57 2.80 -3.24
N ASN A 52 9.90 2.69 -3.24
CA ASN A 52 10.66 1.46 -2.94
C ASN A 52 10.75 1.10 -1.43
N LEU A 53 10.36 2.02 -0.54
CA LEU A 53 10.32 1.84 0.91
C LEU A 53 8.89 1.64 1.41
N THR A 54 7.85 1.90 0.61
CA THR A 54 6.45 1.51 0.91
C THR A 54 6.34 0.01 1.18
N SER A 55 6.98 -0.81 0.36
CA SER A 55 7.08 -2.26 0.57
C SER A 55 7.84 -2.58 1.86
N GLN A 56 8.89 -1.82 2.19
CA GLN A 56 9.67 -2.01 3.42
C GLN A 56 8.96 -1.51 4.69
N ALA A 57 8.07 -0.54 4.58
CA ALA A 57 7.27 -0.08 5.71
C ALA A 57 6.09 -1.00 5.99
N VAL A 58 5.53 -1.64 4.97
CA VAL A 58 4.63 -2.78 5.18
C VAL A 58 5.41 -3.92 5.84
N ILE A 59 6.69 -4.16 5.51
CA ILE A 59 7.58 -5.07 6.27
C ILE A 59 7.74 -4.61 7.73
N PHE A 60 7.87 -3.32 8.02
CA PHE A 60 7.88 -2.82 9.42
C PHE A 60 6.54 -3.05 10.15
N GLY A 61 5.42 -2.96 9.44
CA GLY A 61 4.08 -3.27 9.95
C GLY A 61 3.72 -4.76 9.95
N MET A 62 4.50 -5.61 9.27
CA MET A 62 4.23 -7.06 9.11
C MET A 62 4.02 -7.80 10.42
N PRO A 63 4.71 -7.51 11.55
CA PRO A 63 4.44 -8.23 12.80
C PRO A 63 3.00 -8.04 13.29
N PHE A 64 2.45 -6.84 13.12
CA PHE A 64 1.07 -6.52 13.49
C PHE A 64 0.07 -7.03 12.45
N LEU A 65 0.44 -6.95 11.16
CA LEU A 65 -0.40 -7.42 10.06
C LEU A 65 -0.50 -8.96 10.03
N ASN A 66 0.59 -9.70 10.23
CA ASN A 66 0.60 -11.18 10.27
C ASN A 66 -0.12 -11.77 11.50
N CYS A 67 -0.33 -10.97 12.56
CA CYS A 67 -1.15 -11.38 13.70
C CYS A 67 -2.65 -11.39 13.35
N VAL A 68 -3.04 -10.64 12.32
CA VAL A 68 -4.44 -10.36 11.96
C VAL A 68 -4.82 -10.94 10.60
N PHE A 69 -3.90 -10.92 9.65
CA PHE A 69 -4.07 -11.32 8.26
C PHE A 69 -3.15 -12.50 7.96
N LYS A 70 -3.59 -13.34 7.02
CA LYS A 70 -2.73 -14.41 6.50
C LYS A 70 -1.57 -13.80 5.74
N LYS A 71 -0.41 -14.47 5.75
CA LYS A 71 0.78 -14.05 5.01
C LYS A 71 0.50 -13.73 3.54
N GLU A 72 -0.33 -14.55 2.90
CA GLU A 72 -0.79 -14.37 1.50
C GLU A 72 -1.52 -13.04 1.29
N ASP A 73 -2.38 -12.63 2.24
CA ASP A 73 -3.11 -11.36 2.19
C ASP A 73 -2.15 -10.18 2.43
N VAL A 74 -1.14 -10.37 3.28
CA VAL A 74 -0.12 -9.35 3.53
C VAL A 74 0.77 -9.14 2.30
N ASP A 75 1.23 -10.22 1.66
CA ASP A 75 2.01 -10.14 0.41
C ASP A 75 1.19 -9.49 -0.72
N ARG A 76 -0.10 -9.82 -0.81
CA ARG A 76 -1.04 -9.18 -1.73
C ARG A 76 -1.20 -7.69 -1.44
N LEU A 77 -1.34 -7.30 -0.17
CA LEU A 77 -1.43 -5.91 0.25
C LEU A 77 -0.17 -5.13 -0.12
N VAL A 78 1.02 -5.69 0.15
CA VAL A 78 2.31 -5.10 -0.25
C VAL A 78 2.35 -4.85 -1.75
N SER A 79 1.93 -5.84 -2.56
CA SER A 79 1.93 -5.74 -4.02
C SER A 79 0.99 -4.64 -4.51
N ILE A 80 -0.23 -4.57 -3.95
CA ILE A 80 -1.22 -3.54 -4.32
C ILE A 80 -0.73 -2.14 -3.92
N LEU A 81 -0.17 -1.97 -2.72
CA LEU A 81 0.31 -0.68 -2.21
C LEU A 81 1.57 -0.15 -2.92
N GLN A 82 2.23 -0.95 -3.75
CA GLN A 82 3.27 -0.44 -4.67
C GLN A 82 2.69 0.49 -5.74
N ASN A 83 1.39 0.40 -6.02
CA ASN A 83 0.70 1.34 -6.88
C ASN A 83 0.38 2.64 -6.10
N PRO A 84 0.90 3.81 -6.54
CA PRO A 84 0.63 5.07 -5.87
C PRO A 84 -0.87 5.39 -5.75
N ALA A 85 -1.68 5.03 -6.75
CA ALA A 85 -3.12 5.24 -6.71
C ALA A 85 -3.81 4.34 -5.67
N ALA A 86 -3.27 3.15 -5.39
CA ALA A 86 -3.74 2.29 -4.34
C ALA A 86 -3.41 2.84 -2.96
N LEU A 87 -2.21 3.40 -2.79
CA LEU A 87 -1.78 4.01 -1.54
C LEU A 87 -2.62 5.26 -1.21
N ASP A 88 -2.85 6.12 -2.20
CA ASP A 88 -3.71 7.29 -2.05
C ASP A 88 -5.14 6.85 -1.66
N PHE A 89 -5.72 5.87 -2.37
CA PHE A 89 -7.04 5.32 -2.04
C PHE A 89 -7.09 4.70 -0.65
N PHE A 90 -6.06 3.95 -0.25
CA PHE A 90 -5.98 3.32 1.06
C PHE A 90 -5.99 4.37 2.18
N LYS A 91 -5.19 5.43 2.05
CA LYS A 91 -5.13 6.55 3.00
C LYS A 91 -6.48 7.25 3.16
N ASP A 92 -7.10 7.62 2.06
CA ASP A 92 -8.36 8.37 2.07
C ASP A 92 -9.49 7.59 2.78
N ASN A 93 -9.42 6.26 2.78
CA ASN A 93 -10.40 5.40 3.42
C ASN A 93 -10.00 4.93 4.84
N LEU A 94 -8.78 5.27 5.29
CA LEU A 94 -8.25 4.86 6.59
C LEU A 94 -8.49 5.91 7.68
N VAL A 95 -8.56 7.19 7.29
CA VAL A 95 -9.04 8.32 8.10
C VAL A 95 -10.56 8.26 8.26
#